data_AF-A0A2T5PBU4-F1
#
_entry.id   AF-A0A2T5PBU4-F1
#
_cell.length_a   1.000
_cell.length_b   1.000
_cell.length_c   1.000
_cell.angle_alpha   90.00
_cell.angle_beta   90.00
_cell.angle_gamma   90.00
#
_symmetry.space_group_name_H-M   'P 1'
#
loop_
_entity.id
_entity.type
_entity.pdbx_description
1 polymer ?
#
loop_
_entity_poly.entity_id
_entity_poly.type
_entity_poly.pdbx_seq_one_letter_code
_entity_poly.pdbx_strand_id
1 'polypeptide(L)'
;MGPQVTFTTDFFKPIPGEDEQTNPGRFGKALAEWLAERLKERGVSVEGVIPEDFGWVIMVVRKPFMLWLGCGNTDGSTTEWSVFPVAEPSLMQRLFRRIDPTSEVEKLKAHVAELVPLIPGVSNVIWE
;
A
#
# COMPACT_ATOMS: atom_id res chain seq x y z
N MET A 1 7.52 11.64 7.24
CA MET A 1 6.98 10.92 6.07
C MET A 1 7.60 9.55 6.09
N GLY A 2 6.78 8.50 5.93
CA GLY A 2 7.28 7.14 5.73
C GLY A 2 7.74 6.97 4.29
N PRO A 3 8.37 5.83 3.94
CA PRO A 3 8.79 5.58 2.57
C PRO A 3 7.55 5.54 1.65
N GLN A 4 7.68 6.11 0.46
CA GLN A 4 6.61 6.14 -0.54
C GLN A 4 7.20 5.88 -1.92
N VAL A 5 6.47 5.17 -2.76
CA VAL A 5 6.78 5.05 -4.18
C VAL A 5 5.64 5.60 -5.00
N THR A 6 5.98 6.35 -6.04
CA THR A 6 5.06 6.73 -7.12
C THR A 6 5.52 6.11 -8.42
N PHE A 7 4.57 5.77 -9.29
CA PHE A 7 4.86 5.19 -10.60
C PHE A 7 3.68 5.39 -11.56
N THR A 8 3.96 5.27 -12.85
CA THR A 8 2.95 5.34 -13.92
C THR A 8 2.73 3.97 -14.55
N THR A 9 1.48 3.55 -14.74
CA THR A 9 1.11 2.38 -15.55
C THR A 9 -0.36 2.45 -15.99
N ASP A 10 -0.65 1.91 -17.17
CA ASP A 10 -2.01 1.66 -17.67
C ASP A 10 -2.58 0.28 -17.28
N PHE A 11 -1.79 -0.56 -16.62
CA PHE A 11 -2.18 -1.93 -16.28
C PHE A 11 -3.34 -1.98 -15.28
N PHE A 12 -3.37 -1.02 -14.36
CA PHE A 12 -4.49 -0.83 -13.44
C PHE A 12 -5.44 0.23 -14.00
N LYS A 13 -6.73 0.03 -13.77
CA LYS A 13 -7.79 0.97 -14.11
C LYS A 13 -8.71 1.16 -12.91
N PRO A 14 -9.24 2.38 -12.72
CA PRO A 14 -10.32 2.58 -11.78
C PRO A 14 -11.47 1.59 -12.00
N ILE A 15 -11.91 0.94 -10.94
CA ILE A 15 -13.07 0.05 -10.98
C ILE A 15 -14.33 0.91 -10.83
N PRO A 16 -15.33 0.79 -11.72
CA PRO A 16 -16.56 1.58 -11.62
C PRO A 16 -17.20 1.49 -10.24
N GLY A 17 -17.43 2.65 -9.60
CA GLY A 17 -18.04 2.78 -8.28
C GLY A 17 -17.11 2.48 -7.10
N GLU A 18 -15.81 2.19 -7.31
CA GLU A 18 -14.90 1.97 -6.17
C GLU A 18 -14.76 3.22 -5.29
N ASP A 19 -14.90 4.41 -5.88
CA ASP A 19 -14.77 5.70 -5.21
C ASP A 19 -16.03 6.13 -4.45
N GLU A 20 -17.11 5.34 -4.52
CA GLU A 20 -18.25 5.43 -3.60
C GLU A 20 -17.91 4.87 -2.21
N GLN A 21 -16.90 4.01 -2.11
CA GLN A 21 -16.45 3.42 -0.85
C GLN A 21 -15.27 4.19 -0.23
N THR A 22 -14.59 5.01 -1.05
CA THR A 22 -13.51 5.92 -0.65
C THR A 22 -14.03 7.37 -0.72
N ASN A 23 -13.20 8.34 -1.13
CA ASN A 23 -13.65 9.66 -1.55
C ASN A 23 -13.69 9.76 -3.09
N PRO A 24 -14.52 10.64 -3.68
CA PRO A 24 -14.58 10.83 -5.12
C PRO A 24 -13.21 11.03 -5.76
N GLY A 25 -12.92 10.27 -6.82
CA GLY A 25 -11.63 10.32 -7.52
C GLY A 25 -10.45 9.68 -6.78
N ARG A 26 -10.70 8.94 -5.69
CA ARG A 26 -9.70 8.14 -4.96
C ARG A 26 -9.82 6.67 -5.33
N PHE A 27 -8.91 6.23 -6.20
CA PHE A 27 -8.87 4.89 -6.76
C PHE A 27 -7.70 4.10 -6.16
N GLY A 28 -7.71 2.79 -6.36
CA GLY A 28 -6.56 1.96 -5.98
C GLY A 28 -6.89 0.50 -5.75
N LYS A 29 -8.16 0.09 -5.88
CA LYS A 29 -8.60 -1.27 -5.56
C LYS A 29 -7.87 -2.32 -6.38
N ALA A 30 -7.82 -2.15 -7.70
CA ALA A 30 -7.14 -3.10 -8.59
C ALA A 30 -5.65 -3.25 -8.26
N LEU A 31 -4.98 -2.14 -7.92
CA LEU A 31 -3.58 -2.14 -7.48
C LEU A 31 -3.43 -2.85 -6.13
N ALA A 32 -4.28 -2.54 -5.16
CA ALA A 32 -4.25 -3.13 -3.83
C ALA A 32 -4.51 -4.65 -3.86
N GLU A 33 -5.50 -5.09 -4.63
CA GLU A 33 -5.82 -6.51 -4.83
C GLU A 33 -4.65 -7.25 -5.48
N TRP A 34 -4.06 -6.68 -6.54
CA TRP A 34 -2.89 -7.29 -7.20
C TRP A 34 -1.69 -7.40 -6.27
N LEU A 35 -1.33 -6.31 -5.56
CA LEU A 35 -0.23 -6.33 -4.60
C LEU A 35 -0.50 -7.30 -3.45
N ALA A 36 -1.74 -7.38 -2.96
CA ALA A 36 -2.13 -8.30 -1.90
C ALA A 36 -1.90 -9.76 -2.29
N GLU A 37 -2.25 -10.14 -3.53
CA GLU A 37 -1.96 -11.48 -4.04
C GLU A 37 -0.46 -11.76 -4.13
N ARG A 38 0.31 -10.84 -4.72
CA ARG A 38 1.77 -11.02 -4.87
C ARG A 38 2.49 -11.06 -3.52
N LEU A 39 2.02 -10.31 -2.53
CA LEU A 39 2.52 -10.36 -1.15
C LEU A 39 2.23 -11.72 -0.50
N LYS A 40 1.00 -12.24 -0.65
CA LYS A 40 0.64 -13.59 -0.15
C LYS A 40 1.51 -14.68 -0.77
N GLU A 41 1.77 -14.62 -2.07
CA GLU A 41 2.67 -15.57 -2.77
C GLU A 41 4.10 -15.55 -2.23
N ARG A 42 4.53 -14.41 -1.68
CA ARG A 42 5.84 -14.24 -1.03
C ARG A 42 5.83 -14.63 0.46
N GLY A 43 4.72 -15.15 0.97
CA GLY A 43 4.56 -15.56 2.36
C GLY A 43 4.26 -14.41 3.33
N VAL A 44 3.95 -13.20 2.82
CA VAL A 44 3.53 -12.07 3.66
C VAL A 44 2.07 -12.27 4.07
N SER A 45 1.78 -12.04 5.35
CA SER A 45 0.40 -12.07 5.85
C SER A 45 -0.43 -10.94 5.24
N VAL A 46 -1.64 -11.23 4.81
CA VAL A 46 -2.60 -10.22 4.36
C VAL A 46 -3.97 -10.58 4.90
N GLU A 47 -4.47 -9.76 5.82
CA GLU A 47 -5.76 -9.92 6.48
C GLU A 47 -6.94 -9.41 5.64
N GLY A 48 -6.70 -8.49 4.69
CA GLY A 48 -7.74 -7.99 3.80
C GLY A 48 -7.32 -6.76 2.99
N VAL A 49 -8.20 -6.37 2.06
CA VAL A 49 -8.12 -5.13 1.29
C VAL A 49 -9.37 -4.31 1.62
N ILE A 50 -9.19 -3.09 2.14
CA ILE A 50 -10.28 -2.24 2.65
C ILE A 50 -10.20 -0.83 2.05
N PRO A 51 -11.35 -0.16 1.83
CA PRO A 51 -11.36 1.22 1.38
C PRO A 51 -11.00 2.17 2.54
N GLU A 52 -10.33 3.28 2.20
CA GLU A 52 -10.04 4.42 3.07
C GLU A 52 -10.31 5.73 2.32
N ASP A 53 -10.32 6.85 3.02
CA ASP A 53 -10.63 8.17 2.46
C ASP A 53 -9.65 8.65 1.36
N PHE A 54 -8.45 8.06 1.30
CA PHE A 54 -7.42 8.37 0.30
C PHE A 54 -7.26 7.31 -0.81
N GLY A 55 -7.93 6.17 -0.72
CA GLY A 55 -7.73 5.04 -1.64
C GLY A 55 -8.00 3.70 -0.98
N TRP A 56 -7.16 2.71 -1.24
CA TRP A 56 -7.33 1.35 -0.73
C TRP A 56 -6.13 0.92 0.11
N VAL A 57 -6.39 0.13 1.14
CA VAL A 57 -5.38 -0.35 2.07
C VAL A 57 -5.33 -1.87 2.07
N ILE A 58 -4.12 -2.41 1.94
CA ILE A 58 -3.83 -3.81 2.23
C ILE A 58 -3.49 -3.92 3.71
N MET A 59 -4.36 -4.53 4.50
CA MET A 59 -4.10 -4.81 5.91
C MET A 59 -3.16 -6.03 6.01
N VAL A 60 -1.92 -5.83 6.43
CA VAL A 60 -0.89 -6.89 6.51
C VAL A 60 -1.06 -7.66 7.81
N VAL A 61 -1.03 -6.96 8.95
CA VAL A 61 -1.32 -7.51 10.28
C VAL A 61 -1.96 -6.46 11.18
N ARG A 62 -2.82 -6.88 12.11
CA ARG A 62 -3.40 -6.00 13.15
C ARG A 62 -2.72 -6.10 14.51
N LYS A 63 -1.92 -7.15 14.73
CA LYS A 63 -1.21 -7.40 16.00
C LYS A 63 0.25 -7.74 15.75
N PRO A 64 1.18 -7.31 16.62
CA PRO A 64 0.94 -6.53 17.85
C PRO A 64 0.58 -5.06 17.60
N PHE A 65 0.79 -4.54 16.40
CA PHE A 65 0.35 -3.22 15.94
C PHE A 65 -0.23 -3.35 14.53
N MET A 66 -0.92 -2.31 14.03
CA MET A 66 -1.39 -2.32 12.65
C MET A 66 -0.23 -2.03 11.70
N LEU A 67 0.01 -2.96 10.79
CA LEU A 67 0.92 -2.79 9.66
C LEU A 67 0.07 -2.91 8.40
N TRP A 68 0.18 -1.93 7.52
CA TRP A 68 -0.65 -1.86 6.33
C TRP A 68 0.06 -1.14 5.18
N LEU A 69 -0.43 -1.37 3.96
CA LEU A 69 0.08 -0.76 2.73
C LEU A 69 -1.02 0.07 2.09
N GLY A 70 -0.83 1.39 2.01
CA GLY A 70 -1.70 2.28 1.26
C GLY A 70 -1.44 2.15 -0.23
N CYS A 71 -2.51 2.17 -1.02
CA CYS A 71 -2.53 2.10 -2.48
C CYS A 71 -3.53 3.13 -2.98
N GLY A 72 -3.06 4.18 -3.65
CA GLY A 72 -3.89 5.29 -4.13
C GLY A 72 -3.43 5.78 -5.49
N ASN A 73 -4.27 6.54 -6.18
CA ASN A 73 -3.85 7.34 -7.34
C ASN A 73 -3.30 8.71 -6.91
N THR A 74 -2.45 9.30 -7.75
CA THR A 74 -2.17 10.74 -7.67
C THR A 74 -3.44 11.52 -8.00
N ASP A 75 -3.66 12.65 -7.33
CA ASP A 75 -4.82 13.53 -7.53
C ASP A 75 -5.10 13.81 -9.01
N GLY A 76 -6.31 13.48 -9.46
CA GLY A 76 -6.75 13.71 -10.85
C GLY A 76 -6.18 12.72 -11.87
N SER A 77 -5.38 11.74 -11.47
CA SER A 77 -4.82 10.73 -12.35
C SER A 77 -5.54 9.38 -12.25
N THR A 78 -5.57 8.65 -13.37
CA THR A 78 -6.07 7.26 -13.45
C THR A 78 -4.97 6.28 -13.88
N THR A 79 -3.72 6.76 -13.96
CA THR A 79 -2.56 5.99 -14.43
C THR A 79 -1.31 6.23 -13.59
N GLU A 80 -1.31 7.25 -12.74
CA GLU A 80 -0.27 7.49 -11.76
C GLU A 80 -0.73 7.01 -10.38
N TRP A 81 0.10 6.19 -9.78
CA TRP A 81 -0.21 5.45 -8.57
C TRP A 81 0.82 5.74 -7.50
N SER A 82 0.40 5.64 -6.26
CA SER A 82 1.25 5.74 -5.10
C SER A 82 1.01 4.61 -4.12
N VAL A 83 2.10 4.11 -3.55
CA VAL A 83 2.11 3.01 -2.59
C VAL A 83 3.02 3.38 -1.42
N PHE A 84 2.54 3.19 -0.19
CA PHE A 84 3.30 3.56 1.01
C PHE A 84 2.98 2.62 2.19
N PRO A 85 3.99 2.00 2.84
CA PRO A 85 3.78 1.19 4.03
C PRO A 85 3.72 2.04 5.30
N VAL A 86 2.84 1.65 6.22
CA VAL A 86 2.64 2.34 7.50
C VAL A 86 2.53 1.33 8.64
N ALA A 87 3.15 1.68 9.77
CA ALA A 87 2.97 1.00 11.04
C ALA A 87 2.41 1.95 12.08
N GLU A 88 1.38 1.50 12.81
CA GLU A 88 0.70 2.27 13.86
C GLU A 88 0.85 1.62 15.25
N PRO A 89 2.04 1.72 15.86
CA PRO A 89 2.24 1.29 17.24
C PRO A 89 1.57 2.27 18.23
N SER A 90 0.91 1.75 19.26
CA SER A 90 0.43 2.57 20.37
C SER A 90 1.57 3.26 21.11
N LEU A 91 1.28 4.38 21.79
CA LEU A 91 2.26 5.13 22.59
C LEU A 91 2.97 4.24 23.63
N MET A 92 2.22 3.33 24.25
CA MET A 92 2.76 2.37 25.21
C MET A 92 3.78 1.43 24.54
N GLN A 93 3.44 0.88 23.35
CA GLN A 93 4.34 -0.01 22.61
C GLN A 93 5.64 0.67 22.18
N ARG A 94 5.57 1.97 21.84
CA ARG A 94 6.76 2.78 21.52
C ARG A 94 7.67 2.97 22.74
N LEU A 95 7.10 3.18 23.92
CA LEU A 95 7.86 3.44 25.15
C LEU A 95 8.53 2.18 25.71
N PHE A 96 7.90 1.01 25.57
CA PHE A 96 8.42 -0.25 26.14
C PHE A 96 9.47 -0.97 25.28
N ARG A 97 9.99 -0.37 24.20
CA ARG A 97 11.13 -0.84 23.36
C ARG A 97 11.09 -2.32 22.89
N ARG A 98 9.95 -3.00 22.98
CA ARG A 98 9.81 -4.43 22.63
C ARG A 98 9.48 -4.67 21.16
N ILE A 99 9.19 -3.61 20.40
CA ILE A 99 8.75 -3.69 19.02
C ILE A 99 9.56 -2.68 18.22
N ASP A 100 10.03 -3.09 17.05
CA ASP A 100 10.69 -2.23 16.05
C ASP A 100 9.78 -2.08 14.81
N PRO A 101 8.82 -1.12 14.83
CA PRO A 101 7.92 -0.88 13.71
C PRO A 101 8.66 -0.43 12.45
N THR A 102 9.82 0.22 12.60
CA THR A 102 10.63 0.70 11.49
C THR A 102 11.18 -0.48 10.67
N SER A 103 11.66 -1.53 11.35
CA SER A 103 12.12 -2.75 10.65
C SER A 103 10.99 -3.41 9.85
N GLU A 104 9.78 -3.47 10.39
CA GLU A 104 8.63 -4.06 9.69
C GLU A 104 8.17 -3.21 8.49
N VAL A 105 8.22 -1.88 8.61
CA VAL A 105 7.98 -0.96 7.49
C VAL A 105 9.04 -1.14 6.39
N GLU A 106 10.32 -1.24 6.73
CA GLU A 106 11.38 -1.45 5.73
C GLU A 106 11.30 -2.81 5.04
N LYS A 107 10.88 -3.88 5.76
CA LYS A 107 10.60 -5.18 5.12
C LYS A 107 9.45 -5.10 4.13
N LEU A 108 8.35 -4.44 4.50
CA LEU A 108 7.21 -4.28 3.61
C LEU A 108 7.57 -3.41 2.39
N LYS A 109 8.32 -2.32 2.60
CA LYS A 109 8.90 -1.51 1.53
C LYS A 109 9.78 -2.33 0.60
N ALA A 110 10.65 -3.20 1.11
CA ALA A 110 11.51 -4.05 0.28
C ALA A 110 10.69 -4.96 -0.64
N HIS A 111 9.60 -5.55 -0.15
CA HIS A 111 8.68 -6.30 -1.01
C HIS A 111 8.07 -5.43 -2.11
N VAL A 112 7.63 -4.21 -1.79
CA VAL A 112 7.10 -3.27 -2.79
C VAL A 112 8.16 -2.89 -3.82
N ALA A 113 9.40 -2.62 -3.40
CA ALA A 113 10.52 -2.30 -4.28
C ALA A 113 10.84 -3.43 -5.27
N GLU A 114 10.64 -4.68 -4.88
CA GLU A 114 10.79 -5.83 -5.78
C GLU A 114 9.55 -6.10 -6.64
N LEU A 115 8.34 -5.70 -6.20
CA LEU A 115 7.08 -5.96 -6.92
C LEU A 115 6.75 -4.89 -7.95
N VAL A 116 7.01 -3.62 -7.66
CA VAL A 116 6.68 -2.50 -8.56
C VAL A 116 7.31 -2.67 -9.96
N PRO A 117 8.59 -3.07 -10.10
CA PRO A 117 9.19 -3.32 -11.42
C PRO A 117 8.56 -4.46 -12.22
N LEU A 118 7.79 -5.34 -11.56
CA LEU A 118 7.10 -6.46 -12.23
C LEU A 118 5.72 -6.07 -12.78
N ILE A 119 5.25 -4.86 -12.47
CA ILE A 119 3.98 -4.34 -12.98
C ILE A 119 4.12 -4.11 -14.50
N PRO A 120 3.25 -4.68 -15.34
CA PRO A 120 3.28 -4.46 -16.77
C PRO A 120 3.21 -2.98 -17.14
N GLY A 121 4.09 -2.54 -18.04
CA GLY A 121 4.10 -1.16 -18.54
C GLY A 121 4.46 -0.10 -17.49
N VAL A 122 5.03 -0.50 -16.34
CA VAL A 122 5.45 0.44 -15.31
C VAL A 122 6.57 1.37 -15.81
N SER A 123 6.45 2.65 -15.48
CA SER A 123 7.47 3.67 -15.75
C SER A 123 7.45 4.73 -14.64
N ASN A 124 8.36 5.70 -14.70
CA ASN A 124 8.45 6.82 -13.74
C ASN A 124 8.44 6.37 -12.26
N VAL A 125 9.14 5.28 -11.94
CA VAL A 125 9.22 4.77 -10.57
C VAL A 125 10.12 5.68 -9.74
N ILE A 126 9.55 6.39 -8.76
CA ILE A 126 10.24 7.35 -7.89
C ILE A 126 9.99 6.95 -6.44
N TRP A 127 11.05 6.81 -5.66
CA TRP A 127 11.00 6.56 -4.22
C TRP A 127 11.32 7.84 -3.44
N GLU A 128 10.51 8.11 -2.41
CA GLU A 128 10.69 9.19 -1.42
C GLU A 128 10.95 8.64 -0.01
#